data_AF-A0A0H3AWK1-F1
#
_entry.id   AF-A0A0H3AWK1-F1
#
_cell.length_a   1.000
_cell.length_b   1.000
_cell.length_c   1.000
_cell.angle_alpha   90.00
_cell.angle_beta   90.00
_cell.angle_gamma   90.00
#
_symmetry.space_group_name_H-M   'P 1'
#
loop_
_entity.id
_entity.type
_entity.pdbx_description
1 polymer ?
#
loop_
_entity_poly.entity_id
_entity_poly.type
_entity_poly.pdbx_seq_one_letter_code
_entity_poly.pdbx_strand_id
1 'polypeptide(L)'
;MNQDKPYYQIVYAPNDIFKKQAEYIDIVDDNIRTIVDTMLQNLHIERAVGLGANMVGILKRIAVVDLHENNKSSPIVFINPDITYFSEETQTFI
;
A
#
# COMPACT_ATOMS: atom_id res chain seq x y z
N MET A 1 20.79 11.78 -6.30
CA MET A 1 19.65 10.88 -6.03
C MET A 1 19.65 9.85 -7.13
N ASN A 2 20.01 8.61 -6.82
CA ASN A 2 20.21 7.55 -7.82
C ASN A 2 18.87 7.18 -8.46
N GLN A 3 18.81 7.21 -9.79
CA GLN A 3 17.62 6.99 -10.60
C GLN A 3 17.30 5.50 -10.86
N ASP A 4 18.00 4.57 -10.21
CA ASP A 4 17.90 3.12 -10.51
C ASP A 4 17.06 2.31 -9.53
N LYS A 5 16.28 2.97 -8.68
CA LYS A 5 15.43 2.23 -7.74
C LYS A 5 14.06 1.94 -8.38
N PRO A 6 13.53 0.70 -8.27
CA PRO A 6 12.25 0.34 -8.85
C PRO A 6 11.15 1.26 -8.29
N TYR A 7 10.25 1.69 -9.17
CA TYR A 7 9.16 2.61 -8.83
C TYR A 7 7.94 2.28 -9.66
N TYR A 8 6.77 2.24 -9.03
CA TYR A 8 5.51 2.11 -9.74
C TYR A 8 4.86 3.49 -9.95
N GLN A 9 4.33 3.73 -11.15
CA GLN A 9 3.61 4.97 -11.42
C GLN A 9 2.33 5.05 -10.58
N ILE A 10 2.14 6.17 -9.87
CA ILE A 10 0.91 6.43 -9.12
C ILE A 10 -0.25 6.69 -10.08
N VAL A 11 -1.35 6.00 -9.83
CA VAL A 11 -2.64 6.21 -10.49
C VAL A 11 -3.43 7.25 -9.70
N TYR A 12 -3.95 8.27 -10.38
CA TYR A 12 -4.77 9.32 -9.78
C TYR A 12 -6.24 9.18 -10.20
N ALA A 13 -7.13 9.67 -9.35
CA ALA A 13 -8.55 9.74 -9.67
C ALA A 13 -8.84 10.82 -10.73
N PRO A 14 -9.83 10.62 -11.61
CA PRO A 14 -10.67 9.44 -11.73
C PRO A 14 -10.00 8.31 -12.54
N ASN A 15 -9.99 7.08 -12.00
CA ASN A 15 -9.58 5.88 -12.71
C ASN A 15 -10.47 4.71 -12.32
N ASP A 16 -10.89 3.88 -13.28
CA ASP A 16 -11.81 2.77 -13.01
C ASP A 16 -11.21 1.65 -12.17
N ILE A 17 -9.88 1.58 -12.03
CA ILE A 17 -9.23 0.62 -11.11
C ILE A 17 -9.72 0.78 -9.67
N PHE A 18 -10.06 2.00 -9.26
CA PHE A 18 -10.56 2.30 -7.91
C PHE A 18 -11.98 1.78 -7.65
N LYS A 19 -12.67 1.29 -8.68
CA LYS A 19 -14.00 0.66 -8.57
C LYS A 19 -13.94 -0.87 -8.68
N LYS A 20 -12.77 -1.44 -8.93
CA LYS A 20 -12.59 -2.89 -9.13
C LYS A 20 -12.22 -3.58 -7.82
N GLN A 21 -12.70 -4.80 -7.65
CA GLN A 21 -12.34 -5.65 -6.52
C GLN A 21 -10.92 -6.19 -6.71
N ALA A 22 -10.10 -6.09 -5.67
CA ALA A 22 -8.74 -6.63 -5.66
C ALA A 22 -8.74 -8.16 -5.56
N GLU A 23 -7.87 -8.83 -6.30
CA GLU A 23 -7.76 -10.29 -6.31
C GLU A 23 -7.03 -10.81 -5.06
N TYR A 24 -7.48 -11.96 -4.56
CA TYR A 24 -6.84 -12.68 -3.46
C TYR A 24 -5.45 -13.20 -3.88
N ILE A 25 -4.54 -13.28 -2.91
CA ILE A 25 -3.19 -13.82 -3.10
C ILE A 25 -3.10 -15.19 -2.42
N ASP A 26 -3.02 -16.26 -3.19
CA ASP A 26 -2.94 -17.63 -2.65
C ASP A 26 -1.58 -17.94 -2.03
N ILE A 27 -0.50 -17.41 -2.62
CA ILE A 27 0.88 -17.68 -2.22
C ILE A 27 1.65 -16.36 -2.18
N VAL A 28 2.36 -16.11 -1.08
CA VAL A 28 3.27 -14.97 -0.93
C VAL A 28 4.67 -15.40 -1.38
N ASP A 29 4.90 -15.30 -2.69
CA ASP A 29 6.17 -15.61 -3.34
C ASP A 29 7.09 -14.37 -3.45
N ASP A 30 8.24 -14.55 -4.11
CA ASP A 30 9.23 -13.48 -4.30
C ASP A 30 8.71 -12.34 -5.18
N ASN A 31 7.74 -12.60 -6.06
CA ASN A 31 7.10 -11.56 -6.85
C ASN A 31 6.21 -10.67 -5.96
N ILE A 32 5.44 -11.26 -5.04
CA ILE A 32 4.67 -10.48 -4.05
C ILE A 32 5.60 -9.67 -3.14
N ARG A 33 6.73 -10.24 -2.70
CA ARG A 33 7.74 -9.51 -1.91
C ARG A 33 8.30 -8.32 -2.69
N THR A 34 8.64 -8.51 -3.96
CA THR A 34 9.15 -7.45 -4.84
C THR A 34 8.13 -6.32 -5.02
N ILE A 35 6.84 -6.65 -5.18
CA ILE A 35 5.76 -5.66 -5.27
C ILE A 35 5.69 -4.83 -3.99
N VAL A 36 5.69 -5.49 -2.83
CA VAL A 36 5.62 -4.84 -1.52
C VAL A 36 6.83 -3.93 -1.28
N ASP A 37 8.04 -4.42 -1.54
CA ASP A 37 9.27 -3.64 -1.35
C ASP A 37 9.27 -2.38 -2.24
N THR A 38 8.82 -2.52 -3.48
CA THR A 38 8.68 -1.39 -4.40
C THR A 38 7.59 -0.41 -3.93
N MET A 39 6.46 -0.90 -3.40
CA MET A 39 5.40 -0.05 -2.84
C MET A 39 5.86 0.73 -1.59
N LEU A 40 6.65 0.13 -0.70
CA LEU A 40 7.25 0.82 0.45
C LEU A 40 8.23 1.90 0.01
N GLN A 41 9.04 1.59 -0.99
CA GLN A 41 9.91 2.55 -1.65
C GLN A 41 9.12 3.73 -2.24
N ASN A 42 8.00 3.48 -2.90
CA ASN A 42 7.09 4.51 -3.38
C ASN A 42 6.63 5.43 -2.24
N LEU A 43 6.22 4.89 -1.07
CA LEU A 43 5.84 5.70 0.09
C LEU A 43 6.94 6.68 0.49
N HIS A 44 8.19 6.20 0.58
CA HIS A 44 9.32 7.04 0.96
C HIS A 44 9.59 8.16 -0.05
N ILE A 45 9.48 7.88 -1.36
CA ILE A 45 9.68 8.86 -2.43
C ILE A 45 8.56 9.92 -2.43
N GLU A 46 7.30 9.46 -2.35
CA GLU A 46 6.11 10.32 -2.37
C GLU A 46 5.85 11.02 -1.03
N ARG A 47 6.63 10.70 0.02
CA ARG A 47 6.42 11.15 1.41
C ARG A 47 4.98 10.87 1.88
N ALA A 48 4.46 9.71 1.49
CA ALA A 48 3.12 9.25 1.83
C ALA A 48 3.15 8.28 3.02
N VAL A 49 2.04 8.18 3.73
CA VAL A 49 1.90 7.31 4.92
C VAL A 49 1.42 5.89 4.55
N GLY A 50 0.59 5.75 3.51
CA GLY A 50 0.04 4.46 3.12
C GLY A 50 -0.32 4.38 1.64
N LEU A 51 -0.31 3.17 1.10
CA LEU A 51 -0.52 2.88 -0.33
C LEU A 51 -1.22 1.53 -0.51
N GLY A 52 -2.32 1.54 -1.26
CA GLY A 52 -2.96 0.31 -1.77
C GLY A 52 -2.38 -0.08 -3.13
N ALA A 53 -2.27 -1.37 -3.43
CA ALA A 53 -1.72 -1.83 -4.71
C ALA A 53 -2.48 -1.31 -5.95
N ASN A 54 -3.79 -1.05 -5.82
CA ASN A 54 -4.59 -0.45 -6.89
C ASN A 54 -4.13 0.99 -7.24
N MET A 55 -3.54 1.72 -6.29
CA MET A 55 -2.96 3.06 -6.52
C MET A 55 -1.68 3.02 -7.37
N VAL A 56 -1.12 1.83 -7.62
CA VAL A 56 0.03 1.60 -8.51
C VAL A 56 -0.32 0.71 -9.70
N GLY A 57 -1.61 0.58 -10.01
CA GLY A 57 -2.08 -0.20 -11.16
C GLY A 57 -2.17 -1.72 -10.94
N ILE A 58 -1.93 -2.21 -9.71
CA ILE A 58 -1.92 -3.64 -9.40
C ILE A 58 -3.20 -4.02 -8.66
N LEU A 59 -4.00 -4.91 -9.24
CA LEU A 59 -5.30 -5.31 -8.68
C LEU A 59 -5.17 -6.54 -7.75
N LYS A 60 -4.35 -6.44 -6.71
CA LYS A 60 -4.13 -7.49 -5.69
C LYS A 60 -4.44 -6.95 -4.29
N ARG A 61 -4.89 -7.81 -3.36
CA ARG A 61 -5.19 -7.43 -1.97
C ARG A 61 -3.91 -7.18 -1.17
N ILE A 62 -3.26 -6.06 -1.46
CA ILE A 62 -2.03 -5.59 -0.79
C ILE A 62 -2.26 -4.15 -0.34
N ALA A 63 -1.93 -3.86 0.91
CA ALA A 63 -1.78 -2.51 1.42
C ALA A 63 -0.48 -2.40 2.22
N VAL A 64 0.21 -1.28 2.08
CA VAL A 64 1.40 -0.96 2.88
C VAL A 64 1.18 0.36 3.61
N VAL A 65 1.67 0.44 4.83
CA VAL A 65 1.62 1.64 5.68
C VAL A 65 2.97 1.80 6.34
N ASP A 66 3.52 3.01 6.40
CA ASP A 66 4.72 3.31 7.16
C ASP A 66 4.51 4.58 7.98
N LEU A 67 4.33 4.41 9.28
CA LEU A 67 4.18 5.50 10.24
C LEU A 67 5.56 5.81 10.83
N HIS A 68 5.96 7.08 10.77
CA HIS A 68 7.23 7.54 11.31
C HIS A 68 7.03 8.15 12.68
N GLU A 69 7.25 7.38 13.75
CA GLU A 69 7.27 7.89 15.11
C GLU A 69 8.69 8.21 15.55
N ASN A 70 8.93 9.41 16.07
CA ASN A 70 10.26 9.85 16.53
C ASN A 70 11.38 9.65 15.48
N ASN A 71 11.07 9.90 14.20
CA ASN A 71 11.95 9.66 13.05
C ASN A 71 12.35 8.19 12.84
N LYS A 72 11.59 7.23 13.38
CA LYS A 72 11.78 5.80 13.14
C LYS A 72 10.66 5.29 12.23
N SER A 73 11.06 4.73 11.10
CA SER A 73 10.17 4.01 10.18
C SER A 73 9.78 2.67 10.80
N SER A 74 8.51 2.30 10.65
CA SER A 74 7.92 1.07 11.15
C SER A 74 6.88 0.57 10.14
N PRO A 75 7.33 0.05 8.99
CA PRO A 75 6.43 -0.34 7.92
C PRO A 75 5.62 -1.58 8.31
N ILE A 76 4.34 -1.56 7.96
CA ILE A 76 3.39 -2.65 8.11
C ILE A 76 2.86 -3.00 6.73
N VAL A 77 2.88 -4.29 6.41
CA VAL A 77 2.41 -4.84 5.14
C VAL A 77 1.22 -5.74 5.42
N PHE A 78 0.12 -5.50 4.71
CA PHE A 78 -1.10 -6.27 4.78
C PHE A 78 -1.29 -7.04 3.47
N ILE A 79 -1.38 -8.36 3.57
CA ILE A 79 -1.72 -9.26 2.46
C ILE A 79 -3.06 -9.92 2.77
N ASN A 80 -4.01 -9.84 1.83
CA ASN A 80 -5.39 -10.30 2.02
C ASN A 80 -6.03 -9.83 3.33
N PRO A 81 -5.87 -8.56 3.77
CA PRO A 81 -6.42 -8.13 5.05
C PRO A 81 -7.94 -8.28 5.08
N ASP A 82 -8.45 -8.56 6.28
CA ASP A 82 -9.86 -8.63 6.58
C ASP A 82 -10.13 -7.92 7.91
N ILE A 83 -11.21 -7.15 7.97
CA ILE A 83 -11.60 -6.43 9.19
C ILE A 83 -12.49 -7.36 9.99
N THR A 84 -11.94 -7.96 11.06
CA THR A 84 -12.68 -8.92 11.89
C THR A 84 -13.49 -8.26 13.01
N TYR A 85 -13.19 -6.99 13.33
CA TYR A 85 -13.85 -6.21 14.37
C TYR A 85 -13.62 -4.70 14.13
N PHE A 86 -14.58 -3.88 14.52
CA PHE A 86 -14.47 -2.43 14.59
C PHE A 86 -15.28 -1.92 15.80
N SER A 87 -14.87 -0.78 16.39
CA SER A 87 -15.57 -0.16 17.52
C SER A 87 -16.88 0.53 17.08
N GLU A 88 -17.83 0.67 18.01
CA GLU A 88 -19.00 1.53 17.82
C GLU A 88 -18.64 3.03 17.92
N GLU A 89 -17.57 3.35 18.65
CA GLU A 89 -17.04 4.72 18.75
C GLU A 89 -16.42 5.18 17.42
N THR A 90 -16.70 6.44 17.07
CA THR A 90 -16.19 7.08 15.85
C THR A 90 -15.31 8.27 16.20
N GLN A 91 -14.19 8.42 15.49
CA GLN A 91 -13.31 9.57 15.56
C GLN A 91 -13.32 10.33 14.22
N THR A 92 -13.43 11.66 14.29
CA THR A 92 -13.28 12.53 13.12
C THR A 92 -11.81 12.94 12.98
N PHE A 93 -11.28 12.77 11.77
CA PHE A 93 -9.99 13.32 11.36
C PHE A 93 -10.26 14.46 10.37
N ILE A 94 -9.69 15.63 10.65
CA ILE A 94 -9.79 16.85 9.81
C ILE A 94 -8.44 17.17 9.19
#